data_AF-A0A8T5MUF3-F1
#
_entry.id   AF-A0A8T5MUF3-F1
#
_cell.length_a   1.000
_cell.length_b   1.000
_cell.length_c   1.000
_cell.angle_alpha   90.00
_cell.angle_beta   90.00
_cell.angle_gamma   90.00
#
_symmetry.space_group_name_H-M   'P 1'
#
loop_
_entity.id
_entity.type
_entity.pdbx_description
1 polymer ?
#
loop_
_entity_poly.entity_id
_entity_poly.type
_entity_poly.pdbx_seq_one_letter_code
_entity_poly.pdbx_strand_id
1 'polypeptide(L)'
;MFRFQKEQEIVDIAGVKIGGQPGELPTVLAGTIFYPNHTIVEDEDKGTFDERKAESLINMQTTSAEETGNPCMVHIFASSKSSIKKYIDFVSEITEAPFLIDSIESSVRMEGIRYVTEIGLADRAINNSINMSITDDEKNMLKDSDVD
;
A
#
# COMPACT_ATOMS: atom_id res chain seq x y z
N MET A 1 17.61 -23.19 12.80
CA MET A 1 17.22 -21.89 12.24
C MET A 1 17.17 -22.05 10.73
N PHE A 2 16.03 -21.72 10.11
CA PHE A 2 15.88 -21.83 8.67
C PHE A 2 16.79 -20.80 7.98
N ARG A 3 17.44 -21.17 6.88
CA ARG A 3 18.34 -20.28 6.12
C ARG A 3 18.21 -20.58 4.65
N PHE A 4 18.00 -19.56 3.84
CA PHE A 4 17.98 -19.70 2.39
C PHE A 4 19.40 -19.88 1.85
N GLN A 5 19.57 -20.75 0.86
CA GLN A 5 20.86 -20.95 0.18
C GLN A 5 21.22 -19.74 -0.71
N LYS A 6 20.22 -19.14 -1.35
CA LYS A 6 20.39 -17.93 -2.16
C LYS A 6 20.58 -16.72 -1.23
N GLU A 7 21.45 -15.81 -1.63
CA GLU A 7 21.53 -14.48 -1.04
C GLU A 7 20.14 -13.83 -1.08
N GLN A 8 19.74 -13.22 0.04
CA GLN A 8 18.46 -12.54 0.18
C GLN A 8 18.71 -11.05 0.02
N GLU A 9 17.82 -10.39 -0.70
CA GLU A 9 17.87 -8.93 -0.88
C GLU A 9 17.09 -8.25 0.25
N ILE A 10 17.51 -7.04 0.59
CA ILE A 10 16.79 -6.14 1.48
C ILE A 10 16.47 -4.89 0.67
N VAL A 11 15.19 -4.60 0.51
CA VAL A 11 14.68 -3.36 -0.07
C VAL A 11 14.27 -2.40 1.04
N ASP A 12 14.48 -1.11 0.84
CA ASP A 12 14.08 -0.04 1.75
C ASP A 12 13.00 0.80 1.05
N ILE A 13 11.78 0.73 1.57
CA ILE A 13 10.63 1.45 1.03
C ILE A 13 10.26 2.51 2.04
N ALA A 14 10.57 3.78 1.75
CA ALA A 14 10.36 4.91 2.64
C ALA A 14 10.76 4.67 4.12
N GLY A 15 11.91 4.03 4.35
CA GLY A 15 12.44 3.74 5.69
C GLY A 15 12.05 2.36 6.24
N VAL A 16 11.13 1.63 5.58
CA VAL A 16 10.73 0.27 5.96
C VAL A 16 11.56 -0.74 5.18
N LYS A 17 12.40 -1.49 5.90
CA LYS A 17 13.25 -2.54 5.33
C LYS A 17 12.53 -3.88 5.26
N ILE A 18 12.52 -4.52 4.09
CA ILE A 18 11.84 -5.79 3.84
C ILE A 18 12.81 -6.76 3.16
N GLY A 19 12.83 -8.01 3.62
CA GLY A 19 13.64 -9.09 3.05
C GLY A 19 14.67 -9.64 4.04
N GLY A 20 15.83 -10.05 3.52
CA GLY A 20 16.90 -10.62 4.33
C GLY A 20 16.70 -12.08 4.75
N GLN A 21 17.65 -12.62 5.51
CA GLN A 21 17.56 -13.98 6.04
C GLN A 21 16.58 -14.06 7.23
N PRO A 22 15.99 -15.23 7.50
CA PRO A 22 15.13 -15.40 8.67
C PRO A 22 15.82 -14.99 9.98
N GLY A 23 15.24 -14.00 10.67
CA GLY A 23 15.79 -13.43 11.92
C GLY A 23 16.68 -12.20 11.73
N GLU A 24 16.91 -11.74 10.50
CA GLU A 24 17.68 -10.52 10.21
C GLU A 24 16.85 -9.24 10.40
N LEU A 25 15.60 -9.25 9.92
CA LEU A 25 14.64 -8.16 10.08
C LEU A 25 13.33 -8.70 10.69
N PRO A 26 12.59 -7.88 11.46
CA PRO A 26 11.24 -8.22 11.88
C PRO A 26 10.29 -8.36 10.68
N THR A 27 9.25 -9.16 10.83
CA THR A 27 8.19 -9.26 9.81
C THR A 27 7.50 -7.91 9.64
N VAL A 28 7.35 -7.45 8.40
CA VAL A 28 6.53 -6.26 8.09
C VAL A 28 5.07 -6.67 7.96
N LEU A 29 4.17 -5.90 8.58
CA LEU A 29 2.73 -6.17 8.59
C LEU A 29 2.00 -5.12 7.75
N ALA A 30 1.17 -5.56 6.81
CA ALA A 30 0.36 -4.67 5.99
C ALA A 30 -1.12 -4.81 6.35
N GLY A 31 -1.70 -3.80 7.02
CA GLY A 31 -3.12 -3.78 7.38
C GLY A 31 -3.97 -3.22 6.24
N THR A 32 -4.97 -3.99 5.79
CA THR A 32 -5.87 -3.55 4.72
C THR A 32 -6.94 -2.59 5.22
N ILE A 33 -7.16 -1.50 4.48
CA ILE A 33 -8.22 -0.51 4.72
C ILE A 33 -9.05 -0.31 3.44
N PHE A 34 -10.30 0.14 3.61
CA PHE A 34 -11.28 0.37 2.53
C PHE A 34 -11.64 -0.84 1.64
N TYR A 35 -11.36 -2.07 2.08
CA TYR A 35 -11.75 -3.29 1.39
C TYR A 35 -13.28 -3.45 1.25
N PRO A 36 -13.78 -4.32 0.35
CA PRO A 36 -15.22 -4.49 0.13
C PRO A 36 -15.96 -4.86 1.42
N ASN A 37 -17.07 -4.19 1.70
CA ASN A 37 -17.85 -4.32 2.94
C ASN A 37 -17.11 -3.89 4.23
N HIS A 38 -16.02 -3.13 4.11
CA HIS A 38 -15.43 -2.50 5.29
C HIS A 38 -16.43 -1.51 5.89
N THR A 39 -16.83 -1.74 7.14
CA THR A 39 -17.91 -1.02 7.83
C THR A 39 -17.68 0.48 8.02
N ILE A 40 -16.47 0.98 7.74
CA ILE A 40 -16.15 2.40 7.78
C ILE A 40 -16.42 3.09 6.44
N VAL A 41 -16.63 2.34 5.34
CA VAL A 41 -16.90 2.88 4.00
C VAL A 41 -18.41 3.03 3.81
N GLU A 42 -18.82 4.22 3.38
CA GLU A 42 -20.24 4.54 3.14
C GLU A 42 -20.59 4.38 1.66
N ASP A 43 -19.69 4.78 0.76
CA ASP A 43 -19.83 4.68 -0.70
C ASP A 43 -18.46 4.37 -1.30
N GLU A 44 -18.27 3.13 -1.75
CA GLU A 44 -17.00 2.63 -2.30
C GLU A 44 -16.65 3.27 -3.64
N ASP A 45 -17.65 3.62 -4.45
CA ASP A 45 -17.45 4.26 -5.75
C ASP A 45 -17.02 5.71 -5.58
N LYS A 46 -17.66 6.45 -4.67
CA LYS A 46 -17.32 7.85 -4.39
C LYS A 46 -16.13 8.00 -3.46
N GLY A 47 -15.71 6.94 -2.77
CA GLY A 47 -14.67 6.98 -1.76
C GLY A 47 -15.07 7.81 -0.54
N THR A 48 -16.31 7.69 -0.07
CA THR A 48 -16.75 8.33 1.19
C THR A 48 -16.71 7.31 2.33
N PHE A 49 -16.19 7.74 3.47
CA PHE A 49 -15.92 6.88 4.63
C PHE A 49 -15.87 7.70 5.91
N ASP A 50 -15.93 7.01 7.05
CA ASP A 50 -15.76 7.58 8.38
C ASP A 50 -14.27 7.83 8.65
N GLU A 51 -13.81 9.03 8.35
CA GLU A 51 -12.41 9.46 8.52
C GLU A 51 -11.88 9.22 9.94
N ARG A 52 -12.70 9.44 10.98
CA ARG A 52 -12.27 9.23 12.38
C ARG A 52 -12.01 7.77 12.68
N LYS A 53 -12.85 6.87 12.17
CA LYS A 53 -12.61 5.43 12.31
C LYS A 53 -11.41 4.98 11.49
N ALA A 54 -11.24 5.51 10.28
CA ALA A 54 -10.10 5.21 9.43
C ALA A 54 -8.77 5.63 10.09
N GLU A 55 -8.70 6.86 10.59
CA GLU A 55 -7.55 7.40 11.32
C GLU A 55 -7.24 6.55 12.57
N SER A 56 -8.28 6.17 13.33
CA SER A 56 -8.13 5.30 14.51
C SER A 56 -7.50 3.95 14.17
N LEU A 57 -7.86 3.33 13.04
CA LEU A 57 -7.27 2.07 12.58
C LEU A 57 -5.81 2.24 12.17
N ILE A 58 -5.47 3.30 11.44
CA ILE A 58 -4.09 3.57 11.00
C ILE A 58 -3.20 3.88 12.23
N ASN A 59 -3.70 4.66 13.18
CA ASN A 59 -3.00 4.95 14.42
C ASN A 59 -2.81 3.69 15.28
N MET A 60 -3.82 2.81 15.35
CA MET A 60 -3.71 1.53 16.05
C MET A 60 -2.60 0.65 15.45
N GLN A 61 -2.48 0.62 14.12
CA GLN A 61 -1.39 -0.09 13.45
C GLN A 61 -0.02 0.52 13.81
N THR A 62 0.08 1.85 13.80
CA THR A 62 1.30 2.58 14.15
C THR A 62 1.74 2.29 15.59
N THR A 63 0.83 2.41 16.56
CA THR A 63 1.11 2.07 17.96
C THR A 63 1.52 0.60 18.11
N SER A 64 0.84 -0.31 17.40
CA SER A 64 1.19 -1.74 17.44
C SER A 64 2.59 -2.01 16.87
N ALA A 65 2.99 -1.28 15.83
CA ALA A 65 4.33 -1.37 15.25
C ALA A 65 5.41 -0.89 16.26
N GLU A 66 5.16 0.20 16.97
CA GLU A 66 6.04 0.72 18.02
C GLU A 66 6.20 -0.26 19.20
N GLU A 67 5.11 -0.87 19.64
CA GLU A 67 5.11 -1.79 20.79
C GLU A 67 5.79 -3.14 20.48
N THR A 68 5.63 -3.64 19.25
CA THR A 68 6.12 -4.96 18.85
C THR A 68 7.48 -4.92 18.16
N GLY A 69 7.85 -3.76 17.59
CA GLY A 69 9.01 -3.61 16.72
C GLY A 69 8.79 -4.16 15.31
N ASN A 70 7.58 -4.60 14.96
CA ASN A 70 7.22 -5.00 13.59
C ASN A 70 6.92 -3.75 12.76
N PRO A 71 7.70 -3.42 11.70
CA PRO A 71 7.34 -2.33 10.81
C PRO A 71 5.98 -2.57 10.17
N CYS A 72 5.33 -1.50 9.72
CA CYS A 72 4.02 -1.60 9.10
C CYS A 72 3.92 -0.83 7.78
N MET A 73 2.93 -1.23 6.98
CA MET A 73 2.52 -0.56 5.74
C MET A 73 1.00 -0.51 5.70
N VAL A 74 0.42 0.43 4.98
CA VAL A 74 -1.05 0.50 4.80
C VAL A 74 -1.42 -0.13 3.48
N HIS A 75 -2.29 -1.14 3.49
CA HIS A 75 -2.78 -1.75 2.26
C HIS A 75 -4.09 -1.09 1.84
N ILE A 76 -4.03 -0.19 0.86
CA ILE A 76 -5.18 0.57 0.37
C ILE A 76 -5.89 -0.24 -0.71
N PHE A 77 -7.14 -0.60 -0.47
CA PHE A 77 -8.01 -1.18 -1.49
C PHE A 77 -8.98 -0.13 -2.03
N ALA A 78 -9.21 -0.10 -3.34
CA ALA A 78 -10.24 0.75 -3.95
C ALA A 78 -11.01 0.03 -5.06
N SER A 79 -12.31 0.31 -5.16
CA SER A 79 -13.17 -0.21 -6.24
C SER A 79 -13.24 0.72 -7.46
N SER A 80 -12.83 1.99 -7.32
CA SER A 80 -12.99 2.99 -8.38
C SER A 80 -11.80 3.95 -8.49
N LYS A 81 -11.69 4.59 -9.65
CA LYS A 81 -10.68 5.64 -9.91
C LYS A 81 -10.85 6.87 -9.03
N SER A 82 -12.07 7.18 -8.61
CA SER A 82 -12.33 8.31 -7.72
C SER A 82 -11.99 7.98 -6.27
N SER A 83 -12.27 6.75 -5.83
CA SER A 83 -11.98 6.36 -4.44
C SER A 83 -10.49 6.18 -4.18
N ILE A 84 -9.74 5.62 -5.14
CA ILE A 84 -8.30 5.39 -4.93
C ILE A 84 -7.53 6.69 -4.64
N LYS A 85 -7.82 7.79 -5.33
CA LYS A 85 -7.16 9.09 -5.08
C LYS A 85 -7.45 9.63 -3.69
N LYS A 86 -8.72 9.63 -3.29
CA LYS A 86 -9.15 10.09 -1.97
C LYS A 86 -8.54 9.26 -0.84
N TYR A 87 -8.47 7.94 -1.03
CA TYR A 87 -7.88 7.04 -0.04
C TYR A 87 -6.37 7.27 0.08
N ILE A 88 -5.66 7.49 -1.04
CA ILE A 88 -4.24 7.84 -1.03
C ILE A 88 -4.02 9.17 -0.31
N ASP A 89 -4.76 10.22 -0.66
CA ASP A 89 -4.66 11.53 -0.02
C ASP A 89 -4.80 11.38 1.51
N PHE A 90 -5.91 10.77 1.95
CA PHE A 90 -6.19 10.56 3.37
C PHE A 90 -5.10 9.76 4.08
N VAL A 91 -4.69 8.61 3.53
CA VAL A 91 -3.66 7.77 4.17
C VAL A 91 -2.33 8.52 4.27
N SER A 92 -1.97 9.28 3.24
CA SER A 92 -0.71 10.05 3.21
C SER A 92 -0.67 11.20 4.21
N GLU A 93 -1.82 11.76 4.59
CA GLU A 93 -1.94 12.81 5.62
C GLU A 93 -1.83 12.24 7.04
N ILE A 94 -2.23 10.98 7.26
CA ILE A 94 -2.27 10.37 8.59
C ILE A 94 -0.96 9.66 8.95
N THR A 95 -0.27 9.07 7.98
CA THR A 95 0.97 8.31 8.25
C THR A 95 2.00 8.50 7.16
N GLU A 96 3.29 8.44 7.53
CA GLU A 96 4.42 8.39 6.60
C GLU A 96 4.80 6.97 6.18
N ALA A 97 4.13 5.95 6.72
CA ALA A 97 4.39 4.57 6.34
C ALA A 97 4.18 4.37 4.82
N PRO A 98 4.90 3.41 4.20
CA PRO A 98 4.60 2.98 2.84
C PRO A 98 3.18 2.44 2.74
N PHE A 99 2.64 2.46 1.53
CA PHE A 99 1.33 1.94 1.26
C PHE A 99 1.25 1.14 -0.05
N LEU A 100 0.38 0.14 -0.06
CA LEU A 100 0.08 -0.65 -1.25
C LEU A 100 -1.15 -0.06 -1.95
N ILE A 101 -1.07 0.07 -3.27
CA ILE A 101 -2.19 0.44 -4.14
C ILE A 101 -2.79 -0.84 -4.68
N ASP A 102 -4.03 -1.15 -4.30
CA ASP A 102 -4.72 -2.38 -4.70
C ASP A 102 -6.14 -2.13 -5.22
N SER A 103 -6.50 -2.94 -6.21
CA SER A 103 -7.84 -3.06 -6.74
C SER A 103 -7.95 -4.35 -7.53
N ILE A 104 -9.17 -4.88 -7.65
CA ILE A 104 -9.48 -5.96 -8.61
C ILE A 104 -9.21 -5.47 -10.04
N GLU A 105 -9.57 -4.22 -10.34
CA GLU A 105 -9.50 -3.64 -11.68
C GLU A 105 -8.14 -3.01 -11.96
N SER A 106 -7.46 -3.48 -13.02
CA SER A 106 -6.15 -2.91 -13.44
C SER A 106 -6.24 -1.42 -13.73
N SER A 107 -7.38 -0.97 -14.26
CA SER A 107 -7.60 0.45 -14.56
C SER A 107 -7.63 1.34 -13.31
N VAL A 108 -8.01 0.81 -12.15
CA VAL A 108 -8.00 1.53 -10.87
C VAL A 108 -6.58 1.55 -10.29
N ARG A 109 -5.86 0.43 -10.35
CA ARG A 109 -4.44 0.38 -9.95
C ARG A 109 -3.59 1.36 -10.75
N MET A 110 -3.71 1.34 -12.08
CA MET A 110 -3.01 2.29 -12.96
C MET A 110 -3.35 3.75 -12.66
N GLU A 111 -4.57 4.03 -12.20
CA GLU A 111 -4.94 5.40 -11.80
C GLU A 111 -4.26 5.79 -10.48
N GLY A 112 -4.17 4.88 -9.51
CA GLY A 112 -3.40 5.10 -8.29
C GLY A 112 -1.92 5.35 -8.58
N ILE A 113 -1.30 4.52 -9.42
CA ILE A 113 0.12 4.64 -9.82
C ILE A 113 0.41 5.99 -10.51
N ARG A 114 -0.44 6.38 -11.46
CA ARG A 114 -0.36 7.69 -12.09
C ARG A 114 -0.47 8.81 -11.06
N TYR A 115 -1.44 8.69 -10.15
CA TYR A 115 -1.71 9.74 -9.18
C TYR A 115 -0.54 9.94 -8.20
N VAL A 116 0.03 8.86 -7.63
CA VAL A 116 1.19 9.00 -6.73
C VAL A 116 2.43 9.57 -7.43
N THR A 117 2.58 9.29 -8.72
CA THR A 117 3.61 9.93 -9.56
C THR A 117 3.33 11.44 -9.68
N GLU A 118 2.09 11.84 -9.97
CA GLU A 118 1.69 13.24 -10.11
C GLU A 118 1.86 14.06 -8.82
N ILE A 119 1.61 13.46 -7.65
CA ILE A 119 1.64 14.16 -6.35
C ILE A 119 2.95 13.95 -5.56
N GLY A 120 3.92 13.24 -6.13
CA GLY A 120 5.24 13.04 -5.51
C GLY A 120 5.24 12.07 -4.32
N LEU A 121 4.38 11.06 -4.34
CA LEU A 121 4.31 9.99 -3.31
C LEU A 121 4.79 8.63 -3.82
N ALA A 122 5.38 8.57 -5.01
CA ALA A 122 5.77 7.31 -5.64
C ALA A 122 6.77 6.48 -4.81
N ASP A 123 7.74 7.14 -4.14
CA ASP A 123 8.74 6.49 -3.25
C ASP A 123 8.12 5.74 -2.05
N ARG A 124 6.85 6.01 -1.73
CA ARG A 124 6.09 5.38 -0.64
C ARG A 124 5.09 4.33 -1.15
N ALA A 125 4.85 4.27 -2.45
CA ALA A 125 3.80 3.48 -3.05
C ALA A 125 4.32 2.13 -3.55
N ILE A 126 3.51 1.09 -3.38
CA ILE A 126 3.79 -0.26 -3.89
C ILE A 126 2.62 -0.71 -4.76
N ASN A 127 2.89 -1.09 -6.00
CA ASN A 127 1.85 -1.65 -6.87
C ASN A 127 1.44 -3.07 -6.42
N ASN A 128 0.19 -3.26 -6.02
CA ASN A 128 -0.37 -4.59 -5.75
C ASN A 128 -1.46 -4.93 -6.77
N SER A 129 -1.23 -5.79 -7.78
CA SER A 129 -0.04 -6.64 -7.99
C SER A 129 0.28 -6.87 -9.46
N ILE A 130 1.55 -7.17 -9.72
CA ILE A 130 1.96 -7.85 -10.95
C ILE A 130 1.60 -9.33 -10.81
N ASN A 131 0.70 -9.80 -11.67
CA ASN A 131 0.28 -11.20 -11.68
C ASN A 131 0.01 -11.67 -13.12
N MET A 132 -0.47 -12.90 -13.30
CA MET A 132 -0.68 -13.50 -14.64
C MET A 132 -1.72 -12.77 -15.51
N SER A 133 -2.53 -11.89 -14.94
CA SER A 133 -3.54 -11.09 -15.64
C SER A 133 -3.07 -9.66 -15.98
N ILE A 134 -1.82 -9.30 -15.68
CA ILE A 134 -1.28 -7.97 -15.97
C ILE A 134 -1.37 -7.66 -17.47
N THR A 135 -1.95 -6.50 -17.80
CA THR A 135 -2.09 -6.04 -19.19
C THR A 135 -0.83 -5.34 -19.67
N ASP A 136 -0.64 -5.23 -20.99
CA ASP A 136 0.48 -4.47 -21.54
C ASP A 136 0.38 -2.97 -21.20
N ASP A 137 -0.84 -2.43 -21.08
CA ASP A 137 -1.07 -1.07 -20.61
C ASP A 137 -0.57 -0.87 -19.17
N GLU A 138 -0.84 -1.82 -18.27
CA GLU A 138 -0.38 -1.76 -16.88
C GLU A 138 1.15 -1.88 -16.79
N LYS A 139 1.77 -2.73 -17.61
CA LYS A 139 3.24 -2.80 -17.70
C LYS A 139 3.86 -1.49 -18.17
N ASN A 140 3.30 -0.90 -19.23
CA ASN A 140 3.80 0.37 -19.75
C ASN A 140 3.61 1.50 -18.74
N MET A 141 2.46 1.54 -18.05
CA MET A 141 2.21 2.51 -16.98
C MET A 141 3.23 2.40 -15.85
N LEU A 142 3.51 1.19 -15.36
CA LEU A 142 4.52 0.99 -14.31
C LEU A 142 5.91 1.42 -14.78
N LYS A 143 6.28 1.06 -16.01
CA LYS A 143 7.57 1.42 -16.61
C LYS A 143 7.76 2.95 -16.75
N ASP A 144 6.69 3.66 -17.05
CA ASP A 144 6.71 5.12 -17.26
C ASP A 144 6.39 5.91 -15.99
N SER A 145 6.08 5.22 -14.88
CA SER A 145 5.80 5.84 -13.56
C SER A 145 7.06 6.01 -12.73
N ASP A 146 6.95 6.81 -11.66
CA ASP A 146 8.03 6.98 -10.67
C ASP A 146 7.99 5.89 -9.57
N VAL A 147 7.13 4.86 -9.72
CA VAL A 147 7.04 3.73 -8.77
C VAL A 147 8.05 2.66 -9.19
N ASP A 148 9.07 2.46 -8.35
CA ASP A 148 10.20 1.54 -8.57
C ASP A 148 9.92 0.06 -8.21
#